data_AF-A0A3D5H9P7-F1
#
_entry.id   AF-A0A3D5H9P7-F1
#
_cell.length_a   1.000
_cell.length_b   1.000
_cell.length_c   1.000
_cell.angle_alpha   90.00
_cell.angle_beta   90.00
_cell.angle_gamma   90.00
#
_symmetry.space_group_name_H-M   'P 1'
#
loop_
_entity.id
_entity.type
_entity.pdbx_description
1 polymer ?
#
loop_
_entity_poly.entity_id
_entity_poly.type
_entity_poly.pdbx_seq_one_letter_code
_entity_poly.pdbx_strand_id
1 'polypeptide(L)'
;MDSKAGKFKVADLKLADEGNKLIEWAESRMPVLAALREKYKQTKPLKGYRIAGCLHVTKETAVLVKTFVDAGAQVSWSGCNPLSTNDAVAAALAAQGISIFAWHGMNVKEFYWCIEETLKIHPNLTLDDGADLIFTIHKNHPDFAEKYVIGGTEETTTGVHRLRAMAADGALKYPVIAVNDAETKWDFDNVYGTGQSTLDGVLRATSVLLAGKNIVVAGFGHCGKGVAMRAKGLGANVIITEVKPTAALKATLEGFRVMKMDDAAKVGDIFITATGVKDIIIKKHFHVMKEGAIVCNTGHYDCEINLTDLAKLTKSKRVIRDDNEEYLLKNGKRIYVLAQGRLVNLAAAEGHPSEVMDMSFANQFMSQLRLAEVHKKGKRLENRVYDIPAEQDQQIARVKLATNGISIDRLTPEQKKYMDDYSAGT
;
A
#
# COMPACT_ATOMS: atom_id res chain seq x y z
N MET A 1 25.37 -2.27 8.72
CA MET A 1 24.87 -1.24 7.80
C MET A 1 25.97 -0.81 6.87
N ASP A 2 25.76 -1.06 5.59
CA ASP A 2 26.64 -0.61 4.51
C ASP A 2 26.11 0.69 3.94
N SER A 3 27.02 1.59 3.57
CA SER A 3 26.62 2.89 3.03
C SER A 3 27.63 3.48 2.05
N LYS A 4 27.11 4.27 1.12
CA LYS A 4 27.88 5.13 0.22
C LYS A 4 27.17 6.48 0.13
N ALA A 5 27.84 7.53 0.58
CA ALA A 5 27.28 8.88 0.66
C ALA A 5 26.63 9.31 -0.67
N GLY A 6 25.39 9.83 -0.59
CA GLY A 6 24.60 10.26 -1.76
C GLY A 6 24.22 9.13 -2.72
N LYS A 7 24.42 7.86 -2.34
CA LYS A 7 24.06 6.68 -3.15
C LYS A 7 23.14 5.76 -2.39
N PHE A 8 23.60 5.12 -1.31
CA PHE A 8 22.77 4.20 -0.56
C PHE A 8 23.13 4.12 0.92
N LYS A 9 22.18 3.63 1.72
CA LYS A 9 22.39 3.08 3.06
C LYS A 9 21.40 1.94 3.29
N VAL A 10 21.92 0.74 3.52
CA VAL A 10 21.15 -0.51 3.65
C VAL A 10 21.69 -1.36 4.81
N ALA A 11 20.94 -2.37 5.23
CA ALA A 11 21.32 -3.23 6.35
C ALA A 11 22.66 -3.97 6.13
N ASP A 12 22.74 -4.75 5.04
CA ASP A 12 23.89 -5.58 4.67
C ASP A 12 23.90 -5.86 3.15
N LEU A 13 24.94 -5.41 2.43
CA LEU A 13 25.09 -5.63 0.99
C LEU A 13 25.30 -7.11 0.62
N LYS A 14 25.72 -7.96 1.56
CA LYS A 14 25.92 -9.40 1.30
C LYS A 14 24.62 -10.12 0.99
N LEU A 15 23.47 -9.52 1.29
CA LEU A 15 22.15 -10.07 0.97
C LEU A 15 21.73 -9.88 -0.50
N ALA A 16 22.56 -9.22 -1.32
CA ALA A 16 22.21 -8.88 -2.70
C ALA A 16 21.86 -10.11 -3.57
N ASP A 17 22.56 -11.22 -3.41
CA ASP A 17 22.28 -12.45 -4.19
C ASP A 17 20.93 -13.08 -3.81
N GLU A 18 20.56 -13.03 -2.53
CA GLU A 18 19.22 -13.44 -2.08
C GLU A 18 18.16 -12.50 -2.65
N GLY A 19 18.38 -11.19 -2.55
CA GLY A 19 17.47 -10.18 -3.09
C GLY A 19 17.25 -10.33 -4.59
N ASN A 20 18.30 -10.64 -5.36
CA ASN A 20 18.18 -10.89 -6.80
C ASN A 20 17.24 -12.05 -7.11
N LYS A 21 17.28 -13.15 -6.34
CA LYS A 21 16.36 -14.28 -6.50
C LYS A 21 14.91 -13.91 -6.18
N LEU A 22 14.70 -13.09 -5.15
CA LEU A 22 13.37 -12.57 -4.80
C LEU A 22 12.82 -11.67 -5.91
N ILE A 23 13.67 -10.82 -6.48
CA ILE A 23 13.32 -9.93 -7.61
C ILE A 23 12.99 -10.76 -8.85
N GLU A 24 13.78 -11.79 -9.17
CA GLU A 24 13.52 -12.69 -10.29
C GLU A 24 12.16 -13.39 -10.16
N TRP A 25 11.81 -13.85 -8.95
CA TRP A 25 10.48 -14.38 -8.67
C TRP A 25 9.39 -13.35 -8.98
N ALA A 26 9.53 -12.11 -8.49
CA ALA A 26 8.56 -11.06 -8.75
C ALA A 26 8.45 -10.73 -10.25
N GLU A 27 9.57 -10.64 -10.97
CA GLU A 27 9.60 -10.41 -12.43
C GLU A 27 8.80 -11.50 -13.18
N SER A 28 8.87 -12.76 -12.74
CA SER A 28 8.11 -13.86 -13.35
C SER A 28 6.59 -13.78 -13.15
N ARG A 29 6.12 -12.94 -12.23
CA ARG A 29 4.71 -12.81 -11.83
C ARG A 29 4.11 -11.43 -12.12
N MET A 30 4.90 -10.53 -12.72
CA MET A 30 4.50 -9.16 -13.07
C MET A 30 4.53 -8.91 -14.59
N PRO A 31 3.73 -9.66 -15.39
CA PRO A 31 3.80 -9.61 -16.83
C PRO A 31 3.34 -8.28 -17.45
N VAL A 32 2.48 -7.50 -16.78
CA VAL A 32 2.06 -6.18 -17.30
C VAL A 32 3.23 -5.20 -17.23
N LEU A 33 3.91 -5.10 -16.08
CA LEU A 33 5.12 -4.30 -15.98
C LEU A 33 6.21 -4.79 -16.92
N ALA A 34 6.38 -6.11 -17.08
CA ALA A 34 7.36 -6.65 -18.02
C ALA A 34 7.10 -6.17 -19.47
N ALA A 35 5.83 -6.22 -19.91
CA ALA A 35 5.44 -5.73 -21.24
C ALA A 35 5.66 -4.22 -21.41
N LEU A 36 5.34 -3.42 -20.38
CA LEU A 36 5.59 -1.98 -20.38
C LEU A 36 7.10 -1.68 -20.40
N ARG A 37 7.88 -2.38 -19.58
CA ARG A 37 9.33 -2.24 -19.50
C ARG A 37 9.99 -2.52 -20.84
N GLU A 38 9.63 -3.61 -21.51
CA GLU A 38 10.18 -3.94 -22.83
C GLU A 38 9.88 -2.84 -23.87
N LYS A 39 8.62 -2.36 -23.90
CA LYS A 39 8.21 -1.27 -24.79
C LYS A 39 9.01 0.02 -24.55
N TYR A 40 9.15 0.44 -23.29
CA TYR A 40 9.71 1.76 -22.96
C TYR A 40 11.22 1.75 -22.75
N LYS A 41 11.86 0.59 -22.63
CA LYS A 41 13.32 0.44 -22.67
C LYS A 41 13.93 0.92 -23.99
N GLN A 42 13.19 0.75 -25.08
CA GLN A 42 13.62 1.16 -26.42
C GLN A 42 13.52 2.68 -26.62
N THR A 43 12.40 3.29 -26.19
CA THR A 43 12.11 4.72 -26.42
C THR A 43 12.64 5.65 -25.32
N LYS A 44 12.96 5.11 -24.14
CA LYS A 44 13.47 5.82 -22.96
C LYS A 44 12.73 7.14 -22.68
N PRO A 45 11.40 7.10 -22.51
CA PRO A 45 10.58 8.30 -22.37
C PRO A 45 10.91 9.13 -21.12
N LEU A 46 11.53 8.53 -20.10
CA LEU A 46 11.92 9.22 -18.87
C LEU A 46 13.38 9.68 -18.87
N LYS A 47 14.08 9.59 -20.00
CA LYS A 47 15.44 10.15 -20.14
C LYS A 47 15.45 11.63 -19.73
N GLY A 48 16.31 11.96 -18.76
CA GLY A 48 16.46 13.31 -18.21
C GLY A 48 15.56 13.62 -17.02
N TYR A 49 14.62 12.74 -16.67
CA TYR A 49 13.79 12.86 -15.47
C TYR A 49 14.43 12.19 -14.26
N ARG A 50 14.19 12.78 -13.09
CA ARG A 50 14.64 12.29 -11.78
C ARG A 50 13.43 11.99 -10.92
N ILE A 51 13.31 10.75 -10.45
CA ILE A 51 12.18 10.27 -9.64
C ILE A 51 12.66 10.00 -8.21
N ALA A 52 12.06 10.68 -7.25
CA ALA A 52 12.14 10.32 -5.84
C ALA A 52 10.94 9.46 -5.46
N GLY A 53 11.19 8.26 -4.95
CA GLY A 53 10.16 7.33 -4.51
C GLY A 53 10.20 7.09 -3.01
N CYS A 54 9.04 7.11 -2.37
CA CYS A 54 8.85 6.67 -0.99
C CYS A 54 7.74 5.63 -0.97
N LEU A 55 8.12 4.36 -1.01
CA LEU A 55 7.20 3.22 -1.09
C LEU A 55 7.87 2.02 -0.42
N HIS A 56 7.09 1.09 0.13
CA HIS A 56 7.58 -0.16 0.72
C HIS A 56 8.69 -0.80 -0.15
N VAL A 57 9.86 -1.07 0.43
CA VAL A 57 10.99 -1.67 -0.31
C VAL A 57 10.82 -3.18 -0.34
N THR A 58 10.07 -3.66 -1.32
CA THR A 58 9.80 -5.08 -1.57
C THR A 58 10.31 -5.51 -2.94
N LYS A 59 10.29 -6.82 -3.21
CA LYS A 59 10.71 -7.41 -4.48
C LYS A 59 9.91 -6.86 -5.67
N GLU A 60 8.62 -6.58 -5.47
CA GLU A 60 7.75 -5.93 -6.46
C GLU A 60 8.20 -4.50 -6.74
N THR A 61 8.55 -3.74 -5.69
CA THR A 61 9.02 -2.35 -5.83
C THR A 61 10.33 -2.31 -6.59
N ALA A 62 11.22 -3.29 -6.39
CA ALA A 62 12.42 -3.41 -7.19
C ALA A 62 12.12 -3.60 -8.69
N VAL A 63 11.08 -4.35 -9.07
CA VAL A 63 10.63 -4.46 -10.47
C VAL A 63 10.17 -3.10 -11.01
N LEU A 64 9.39 -2.35 -10.25
CA LEU A 64 8.97 -1.00 -10.62
C LEU A 64 10.17 -0.05 -10.80
N VAL A 65 11.09 -0.05 -9.85
CA VAL A 65 12.30 0.79 -9.88
C VAL A 65 13.17 0.45 -11.10
N LYS A 66 13.42 -0.84 -11.37
CA LYS A 66 14.13 -1.29 -12.58
C LYS A 66 13.41 -0.87 -13.86
N THR A 67 12.07 -0.86 -13.86
CA THR A 67 11.27 -0.40 -14.99
C THR A 67 11.44 1.09 -15.26
N PHE A 68 11.49 1.93 -14.22
CA PHE A 68 11.81 3.36 -14.36
C PHE A 68 13.21 3.61 -14.92
N VAL A 69 14.21 2.88 -14.40
CA VAL A 69 15.60 2.97 -14.86
C VAL A 69 15.72 2.59 -16.33
N ASP A 70 15.09 1.49 -16.75
CA ASP A 70 15.11 1.06 -18.15
C ASP A 70 14.39 2.05 -19.07
N ALA A 71 13.32 2.70 -18.59
CA ALA A 71 12.65 3.80 -19.28
C ALA A 71 13.47 5.11 -19.29
N GLY A 72 14.67 5.13 -18.69
CA GLY A 72 15.64 6.22 -18.76
C GLY A 72 15.64 7.19 -17.58
N ALA A 73 14.84 6.95 -16.53
CA ALA A 73 14.83 7.80 -15.35
C ALA A 73 16.08 7.58 -14.48
N GLN A 74 16.54 8.64 -13.84
CA GLN A 74 17.37 8.50 -12.63
C GLN A 74 16.43 8.39 -11.42
N VAL A 75 16.69 7.44 -10.54
CA VAL A 75 15.83 7.14 -9.39
C VAL A 75 16.59 7.23 -8.08
N SER A 76 15.91 7.65 -7.02
CA SER A 76 16.35 7.48 -5.63
C SER A 76 15.15 7.08 -4.78
N TRP A 77 15.36 6.19 -3.82
CA TRP A 77 14.26 5.49 -3.15
C TRP A 77 14.42 5.40 -1.64
N SER A 78 13.33 5.55 -0.90
CA SER A 78 13.20 5.27 0.54
C SER A 78 11.97 4.41 0.82
N GLY A 79 11.91 3.79 2.01
CA GLY A 79 10.70 3.09 2.47
C GLY A 79 9.66 4.05 3.05
N CYS A 80 8.37 3.75 2.88
CA CYS A 80 7.26 4.50 3.50
C CYS A 80 6.79 3.93 4.86
N ASN A 81 7.31 2.77 5.27
CA ASN A 81 7.06 2.22 6.60
C ASN A 81 8.36 1.67 7.22
N PRO A 82 8.64 1.95 8.51
CA PRO A 82 9.87 1.51 9.14
C PRO A 82 10.09 0.00 9.22
N LEU A 83 9.02 -0.81 9.14
CA LEU A 83 9.07 -2.27 9.27
C LEU A 83 8.88 -3.01 7.93
N SER A 84 8.62 -2.33 6.82
CA SER A 84 8.25 -3.00 5.57
C SER A 84 9.41 -3.30 4.63
N THR A 85 10.61 -2.82 4.94
CA THR A 85 11.77 -3.04 4.06
C THR A 85 12.17 -4.50 4.09
N ASN A 86 12.28 -5.12 2.92
CA ASN A 86 13.02 -6.35 2.75
C ASN A 86 14.50 -6.01 2.51
N ASP A 87 15.35 -6.29 3.50
CA ASP A 87 16.76 -5.90 3.48
C ASP A 87 17.56 -6.54 2.34
N ALA A 88 17.20 -7.77 1.93
CA ALA A 88 17.83 -8.44 0.80
C ALA A 88 17.51 -7.73 -0.53
N VAL A 89 16.26 -7.29 -0.71
CA VAL A 89 15.87 -6.51 -1.89
C VAL A 89 16.55 -5.14 -1.90
N ALA A 90 16.62 -4.46 -0.74
CA ALA A 90 17.34 -3.19 -0.63
C ALA A 90 18.82 -3.34 -1.01
N ALA A 91 19.46 -4.41 -0.52
CA ALA A 91 20.84 -4.76 -0.85
C ALA A 91 21.04 -5.03 -2.36
N ALA A 92 20.12 -5.77 -2.98
CA ALA A 92 20.17 -6.07 -4.42
C ALA A 92 20.09 -4.80 -5.28
N LEU A 93 19.17 -3.88 -4.95
CA LEU A 93 19.07 -2.58 -5.63
C LEU A 93 20.34 -1.75 -5.45
N ALA A 94 20.84 -1.65 -4.21
CA ALA A 94 22.08 -0.91 -3.90
C ALA A 94 23.30 -1.48 -4.66
N ALA A 95 23.45 -2.80 -4.72
CA ALA A 95 24.52 -3.47 -5.45
C ALA A 95 24.47 -3.23 -6.97
N GLN A 96 23.27 -3.04 -7.53
CA GLN A 96 23.06 -2.64 -8.93
C GLN A 96 23.30 -1.13 -9.17
N GLY A 97 23.72 -0.38 -8.15
CA GLY A 97 24.02 1.06 -8.25
C GLY A 97 22.80 1.97 -8.20
N ILE A 98 21.62 1.42 -7.88
CA ILE A 98 20.38 2.19 -7.69
C ILE A 98 20.48 2.92 -6.34
N SER A 99 20.05 4.20 -6.33
CA SER A 99 20.10 4.97 -5.09
C SER A 99 18.96 4.57 -4.16
N ILE A 100 19.30 4.10 -2.95
CA ILE A 100 18.32 3.56 -2.00
C ILE A 100 18.74 3.75 -0.54
N PHE A 101 17.83 4.28 0.28
CA PHE A 101 18.02 4.54 1.70
C PHE A 101 16.88 3.89 2.47
N ALA A 102 17.06 2.64 2.87
CA ALA A 102 16.04 1.86 3.57
C ALA A 102 16.66 0.63 4.24
N TRP A 103 16.18 0.31 5.44
CA TRP A 103 16.40 -0.98 6.11
C TRP A 103 15.21 -1.30 7.01
N HIS A 104 15.07 -2.56 7.41
CA HIS A 104 14.03 -2.99 8.34
C HIS A 104 14.32 -2.48 9.77
N GLY A 105 13.28 -2.04 10.49
CA GLY A 105 13.39 -1.65 11.90
C GLY A 105 13.88 -0.22 12.14
N MET A 106 13.68 0.69 11.17
CA MET A 106 14.06 2.10 11.34
C MET A 106 13.33 2.75 12.52
N ASN A 107 14.00 3.67 13.23
CA ASN A 107 13.31 4.61 14.09
C ASN A 107 12.81 5.83 13.30
N VAL A 108 12.00 6.68 13.93
CA VAL A 108 11.39 7.86 13.28
C VAL A 108 12.44 8.81 12.69
N LYS A 109 13.56 9.05 13.37
CA LYS A 109 14.61 9.96 12.87
C LYS A 109 15.29 9.39 11.64
N GLU A 110 15.57 8.08 11.65
CA GLU A 110 16.16 7.37 10.52
C GLU A 110 15.23 7.34 9.32
N PHE A 111 13.93 7.11 9.54
CA PHE A 111 12.90 7.13 8.51
C PHE A 111 12.87 8.46 7.75
N TYR A 112 12.75 9.59 8.47
CA TYR A 112 12.75 10.91 7.81
C TYR A 112 14.11 11.28 7.23
N TRP A 113 15.21 10.82 7.82
CA TRP A 113 16.54 10.98 7.22
C TRP A 113 16.63 10.29 5.86
N CYS A 114 16.08 9.08 5.71
CA CYS A 114 16.05 8.37 4.43
C CYS A 114 15.27 9.15 3.36
N ILE A 115 14.12 9.73 3.72
CA ILE A 115 13.33 10.60 2.81
C ILE A 115 14.18 11.79 2.34
N GLU A 116 14.85 12.48 3.27
CA GLU A 116 15.70 13.63 2.94
C GLU A 116 16.90 13.25 2.05
N GLU A 117 17.53 12.10 2.26
CA GLU A 117 18.58 11.60 1.35
C GLU A 117 18.05 11.32 -0.06
N THR A 118 16.84 10.75 -0.16
CA THR A 118 16.17 10.50 -1.44
C THR A 118 15.91 11.78 -2.24
N LEU A 119 15.69 12.91 -1.57
CA LEU A 119 15.46 14.21 -2.21
C LEU A 119 16.73 14.85 -2.79
N LYS A 120 17.92 14.41 -2.39
CA LYS A 120 19.21 15.01 -2.83
C LYS A 120 19.49 14.84 -4.32
N ILE A 121 18.78 13.95 -5.01
CA ILE A 121 18.84 13.89 -6.48
C ILE A 121 18.12 15.06 -7.16
N HIS A 122 17.48 15.96 -6.41
CA HIS A 122 16.66 17.06 -6.93
C HIS A 122 15.60 16.55 -7.91
N PRO A 123 14.64 15.71 -7.45
CA PRO A 123 13.66 15.06 -8.31
C PRO A 123 12.78 16.06 -9.06
N ASN A 124 12.40 15.72 -10.29
CA ASN A 124 11.33 16.40 -11.02
C ASN A 124 9.97 15.72 -10.81
N LEU A 125 10.00 14.45 -10.45
CA LEU A 125 8.83 13.61 -10.29
C LEU A 125 8.89 12.92 -8.92
N THR A 126 7.74 12.80 -8.26
CA THR A 126 7.62 12.11 -6.98
C THR A 126 6.68 10.93 -7.08
N LEU A 127 6.99 9.84 -6.38
CA LEU A 127 6.11 8.70 -6.21
C LEU A 127 6.00 8.41 -4.72
N ASP A 128 4.79 8.38 -4.21
CA ASP A 128 4.55 8.29 -2.77
C ASP A 128 3.48 7.25 -2.43
N ASP A 129 3.61 6.72 -1.22
CA ASP A 129 2.71 5.77 -0.59
C ASP A 129 2.52 6.26 0.85
N GLY A 130 1.42 6.95 1.10
CA GLY A 130 1.08 7.55 2.40
C GLY A 130 1.23 9.06 2.48
N ALA A 131 1.73 9.71 1.43
CA ALA A 131 1.98 11.15 1.30
C ALA A 131 3.13 11.72 2.15
N ASP A 132 4.01 10.91 2.75
CA ASP A 132 5.06 11.41 3.64
C ASP A 132 6.23 12.07 2.88
N LEU A 133 6.60 11.59 1.69
CA LEU A 133 7.58 12.26 0.82
C LEU A 133 7.03 13.59 0.31
N ILE A 134 5.82 13.58 -0.23
CA ILE A 134 5.14 14.75 -0.77
C ILE A 134 4.98 15.79 0.33
N PHE A 135 4.53 15.40 1.52
CA PHE A 135 4.39 16.30 2.66
C PHE A 135 5.75 16.88 3.10
N THR A 136 6.80 16.06 3.13
CA THR A 136 8.16 16.51 3.45
C THR A 136 8.64 17.58 2.46
N ILE A 137 8.42 17.38 1.16
CA ILE A 137 8.76 18.38 0.13
C ILE A 137 7.96 19.67 0.34
N HIS A 138 6.65 19.58 0.54
CA HIS A 138 5.78 20.76 0.69
C HIS A 138 6.13 21.61 1.92
N LYS A 139 6.50 20.94 3.01
CA LYS A 139 6.80 21.54 4.31
C LYS A 139 8.23 22.05 4.41
N ASN A 140 9.21 21.23 4.06
CA ASN A 140 10.62 21.52 4.29
C ASN A 140 11.31 22.15 3.07
N HIS A 141 10.81 21.88 1.86
CA HIS A 141 11.41 22.31 0.60
C HIS A 141 10.41 23.06 -0.30
N PRO A 142 9.71 24.08 0.22
CA PRO A 142 8.59 24.73 -0.46
C PRO A 142 8.97 25.32 -1.83
N ASP A 143 10.08 26.05 -1.90
CA ASP A 143 10.56 26.68 -3.14
C ASP A 143 10.98 25.64 -4.18
N PHE A 144 11.52 24.51 -3.70
CA PHE A 144 11.93 23.43 -4.58
C PHE A 144 10.72 22.76 -5.22
N ALA A 145 9.67 22.53 -4.42
CA ALA A 145 8.39 21.96 -4.87
C ALA A 145 7.81 22.76 -6.04
N GLU A 146 7.71 24.08 -5.89
CA GLU A 146 7.04 24.95 -6.88
C GLU A 146 7.82 25.15 -8.17
N LYS A 147 9.15 25.13 -8.07
CA LYS A 147 10.07 25.45 -9.18
C LYS A 147 10.50 24.23 -9.98
N TYR A 148 10.70 23.08 -9.34
CA TYR A 148 11.40 21.95 -9.98
C TYR A 148 10.58 20.66 -10.07
N VAL A 149 9.57 20.48 -9.20
CA VAL A 149 8.70 19.29 -9.23
C VAL A 149 7.55 19.53 -10.21
N ILE A 150 7.48 18.72 -11.26
CA ILE A 150 6.47 18.84 -12.31
C ILE A 150 5.19 18.04 -12.01
N GLY A 151 5.27 17.10 -11.06
CA GLY A 151 4.12 16.35 -10.57
C GLY A 151 4.51 15.12 -9.76
N GLY A 152 3.51 14.50 -9.14
CA GLY A 152 3.68 13.28 -8.37
C GLY A 152 2.57 12.26 -8.54
N THR A 153 2.74 11.10 -7.91
CA THR A 153 1.73 10.04 -7.82
C THR A 153 1.57 9.60 -6.37
N GLU A 154 0.37 9.18 -5.99
CA GLU A 154 0.07 8.67 -4.64
C GLU A 154 -0.72 7.34 -4.71
N GLU A 155 -0.20 6.33 -4.02
CA GLU A 155 -0.65 4.94 -4.08
C GLU A 155 -1.82 4.61 -3.14
N THR A 156 -1.98 5.34 -2.02
CA THR A 156 -2.87 4.93 -0.94
C THR A 156 -4.10 5.80 -0.76
N THR A 157 -5.15 5.20 -0.20
CA THR A 157 -6.38 5.93 0.13
C THR A 157 -6.12 7.05 1.14
N THR A 158 -5.30 6.79 2.16
CA THR A 158 -4.93 7.77 3.18
C THR A 158 -4.15 8.94 2.59
N GLY A 159 -3.13 8.66 1.78
CA GLY A 159 -2.34 9.69 1.11
C GLY A 159 -3.20 10.54 0.16
N VAL A 160 -4.03 9.91 -0.68
CA VAL A 160 -4.94 10.64 -1.59
C VAL A 160 -5.89 11.54 -0.81
N HIS A 161 -6.46 11.07 0.31
CA HIS A 161 -7.34 11.88 1.15
C HIS A 161 -6.61 13.12 1.72
N ARG A 162 -5.39 12.94 2.24
CA ARG A 162 -4.54 14.04 2.74
C ARG A 162 -4.23 15.06 1.65
N LEU A 163 -3.89 14.59 0.45
CA LEU A 163 -3.52 15.46 -0.68
C LEU A 163 -4.71 16.21 -1.27
N ARG A 164 -5.92 15.60 -1.28
CA ARG A 164 -7.15 16.29 -1.65
C ARG A 164 -7.50 17.38 -0.65
N ALA A 165 -7.33 17.12 0.65
CA ALA A 165 -7.49 18.15 1.68
C ALA A 165 -6.49 19.30 1.51
N MET A 166 -5.22 18.98 1.24
CA MET A 166 -4.18 19.98 0.94
C MET A 166 -4.49 20.81 -0.31
N ALA A 167 -5.04 20.19 -1.35
CA ALA A 167 -5.48 20.90 -2.56
C ALA A 167 -6.67 21.82 -2.30
N ALA A 168 -7.65 21.37 -1.51
CA ALA A 168 -8.81 22.18 -1.12
C ALA A 168 -8.42 23.41 -0.27
N ASP A 169 -7.35 23.30 0.51
CA ASP A 169 -6.74 24.39 1.28
C ASP A 169 -5.86 25.33 0.41
N GLY A 170 -5.65 25.00 -0.86
CA GLY A 170 -4.75 25.76 -1.76
C GLY A 170 -3.26 25.59 -1.44
N ALA A 171 -2.90 24.66 -0.56
CA ALA A 171 -1.53 24.43 -0.11
C ALA A 171 -0.72 23.48 -1.02
N LEU A 172 -1.37 22.80 -1.97
CA LEU A 172 -0.73 21.87 -2.90
C LEU A 172 0.12 22.63 -3.95
N LYS A 173 1.40 22.27 -4.07
CA LYS A 173 2.40 23.01 -4.86
C LYS A 173 2.68 22.43 -6.24
N TYR A 174 2.30 21.19 -6.47
CA TYR A 174 2.41 20.51 -7.77
C TYR A 174 1.27 19.50 -7.96
N PRO A 175 0.91 19.16 -9.21
CA PRO A 175 -0.15 18.20 -9.52
C PRO A 175 0.17 16.80 -9.01
N VAL A 176 -0.83 16.07 -8.49
CA VAL A 176 -0.67 14.66 -8.08
C VAL A 176 -1.69 13.79 -8.80
N ILE A 177 -1.29 12.62 -9.30
CA ILE A 177 -2.21 11.60 -9.82
C ILE A 177 -2.51 10.59 -8.71
N ALA A 178 -3.78 10.42 -8.37
CA ALA A 178 -4.27 9.45 -7.40
C ALA A 178 -4.32 8.06 -8.03
N VAL A 179 -3.24 7.28 -7.87
CA VAL A 179 -3.18 5.90 -8.39
C VAL A 179 -4.12 4.99 -7.64
N ASN A 180 -4.33 5.26 -6.35
CA ASN A 180 -5.28 4.51 -5.50
C ASN A 180 -6.68 4.37 -6.11
N ASP A 181 -7.14 5.37 -6.87
CA ASP A 181 -8.53 5.48 -7.31
C ASP A 181 -8.81 4.79 -8.66
N ALA A 182 -7.78 4.22 -9.31
CA ALA A 182 -7.96 3.33 -10.45
C ALA A 182 -8.61 2.01 -10.02
N GLU A 183 -9.60 1.54 -10.78
CA GLU A 183 -10.29 0.26 -10.57
C GLU A 183 -9.30 -0.89 -10.49
N THR A 184 -8.32 -0.94 -11.41
CA THR A 184 -7.27 -1.97 -11.38
C THR A 184 -6.34 -1.90 -10.16
N LYS A 185 -6.42 -0.81 -9.37
CA LYS A 185 -5.79 -0.68 -8.07
C LYS A 185 -6.76 -1.08 -6.98
N TRP A 186 -7.80 -0.28 -6.68
CA TRP A 186 -8.57 -0.50 -5.45
C TRP A 186 -9.38 -1.80 -5.45
N ASP A 187 -9.90 -2.26 -6.59
CA ASP A 187 -10.66 -3.52 -6.62
C ASP A 187 -9.75 -4.74 -6.58
N PHE A 188 -8.47 -4.62 -6.93
CA PHE A 188 -7.55 -5.76 -6.99
C PHE A 188 -6.59 -5.76 -5.80
N ASP A 189 -5.78 -4.72 -5.66
CA ASP A 189 -4.80 -4.53 -4.60
C ASP A 189 -5.48 -4.48 -3.22
N ASN A 190 -6.40 -3.52 -3.04
CA ASN A 190 -7.00 -3.30 -1.73
C ASN A 190 -7.98 -4.45 -1.36
N VAL A 191 -8.63 -5.12 -2.31
CA VAL A 191 -9.56 -6.23 -1.98
C VAL A 191 -8.86 -7.59 -1.97
N TYR A 192 -8.21 -7.99 -3.06
CA TYR A 192 -7.61 -9.32 -3.19
C TYR A 192 -6.24 -9.39 -2.52
N GLY A 193 -5.39 -8.38 -2.76
CA GLY A 193 -4.04 -8.29 -2.18
C GLY A 193 -4.08 -8.17 -0.66
N THR A 194 -4.75 -7.15 -0.13
CA THR A 194 -4.86 -6.95 1.32
C THR A 194 -5.57 -8.12 1.99
N GLY A 195 -6.64 -8.64 1.40
CA GLY A 195 -7.40 -9.74 1.97
C GLY A 195 -6.58 -11.02 2.18
N GLN A 196 -5.78 -11.42 1.18
CA GLN A 196 -4.90 -12.59 1.29
C GLN A 196 -3.72 -12.32 2.25
N SER A 197 -2.99 -11.24 2.02
CA SER A 197 -1.73 -10.95 2.73
C SER A 197 -1.93 -10.62 4.22
N THR A 198 -3.07 -10.05 4.60
CA THR A 198 -3.41 -9.81 6.01
C THR A 198 -3.50 -11.12 6.77
N LEU A 199 -4.18 -12.12 6.18
CA LEU A 199 -4.30 -13.43 6.82
C LEU A 199 -2.97 -14.19 6.81
N ASP A 200 -2.14 -14.01 5.78
CA ASP A 200 -0.76 -14.53 5.78
C ASP A 200 0.05 -13.95 6.96
N GLY A 201 0.03 -12.63 7.16
CA GLY A 201 0.68 -11.98 8.31
C GLY A 201 0.16 -12.48 9.66
N VAL A 202 -1.15 -12.64 9.81
CA VAL A 202 -1.74 -13.25 11.01
C VAL A 202 -1.22 -14.68 11.21
N LEU A 203 -1.20 -15.51 10.16
CA LEU A 203 -0.78 -16.90 10.23
C LEU A 203 0.71 -17.05 10.53
N ARG A 204 1.59 -16.26 9.90
CA ARG A 204 3.04 -16.29 10.16
C ARG A 204 3.39 -15.83 11.58
N ALA A 205 2.73 -14.78 12.07
CA ALA A 205 2.98 -14.25 13.41
C ALA A 205 2.39 -15.12 14.55
N THR A 206 1.43 -16.01 14.26
CA THR A 206 0.67 -16.71 15.34
C THR A 206 0.56 -18.21 15.19
N SER A 207 0.60 -18.75 13.96
CA SER A 207 0.25 -20.13 13.64
C SER A 207 -1.14 -20.55 14.16
N VAL A 208 -2.06 -19.59 14.31
CA VAL A 208 -3.38 -19.83 14.88
C VAL A 208 -4.34 -20.46 13.86
N LEU A 209 -5.23 -21.35 14.31
CA LEU A 209 -6.33 -21.86 13.49
C LEU A 209 -7.38 -20.76 13.26
N LEU A 210 -7.73 -20.44 12.02
CA LEU A 210 -8.78 -19.42 11.72
C LEU A 210 -10.20 -20.01 11.73
N ALA A 211 -10.35 -21.26 11.32
CA ALA A 211 -11.65 -21.93 11.24
C ALA A 211 -12.36 -21.94 12.61
N GLY A 212 -13.65 -21.59 12.61
CA GLY A 212 -14.48 -21.51 13.81
C GLY A 212 -14.25 -20.28 14.70
N LYS A 213 -13.17 -19.50 14.50
CA LYS A 213 -12.91 -18.30 15.29
C LYS A 213 -13.80 -17.13 14.86
N ASN A 214 -14.16 -16.28 15.82
CA ASN A 214 -14.80 -15.00 15.55
C ASN A 214 -13.73 -13.99 15.14
N ILE A 215 -13.67 -13.66 13.85
CA ILE A 215 -12.78 -12.63 13.33
C ILE A 215 -13.57 -11.34 13.18
N VAL A 216 -13.22 -10.34 13.97
CA VAL A 216 -13.82 -9.01 13.93
C VAL A 216 -13.01 -8.14 12.96
N VAL A 217 -13.62 -7.71 11.88
CA VAL A 217 -13.03 -6.80 10.90
C VAL A 217 -13.65 -5.42 11.10
N ALA A 218 -12.83 -4.41 11.41
CA ALA A 218 -13.27 -3.04 11.57
C ALA A 218 -13.10 -2.26 10.27
N GLY A 219 -14.22 -1.76 9.73
CA GLY A 219 -14.31 -1.16 8.41
C GLY A 219 -14.70 -2.19 7.34
N PHE A 220 -15.58 -1.79 6.44
CA PHE A 220 -16.03 -2.60 5.30
C PHE A 220 -15.89 -1.85 3.96
N GLY A 221 -14.80 -1.08 3.84
CA GLY A 221 -14.29 -0.60 2.56
C GLY A 221 -13.57 -1.71 1.79
N HIS A 222 -12.75 -1.37 0.80
CA HIS A 222 -12.07 -2.36 -0.06
C HIS A 222 -11.18 -3.33 0.73
N CYS A 223 -10.30 -2.83 1.60
CA CYS A 223 -9.44 -3.65 2.47
C CYS A 223 -10.25 -4.55 3.41
N GLY A 224 -11.18 -3.97 4.17
CA GLY A 224 -12.03 -4.71 5.11
C GLY A 224 -12.87 -5.80 4.43
N LYS A 225 -13.46 -5.50 3.26
CA LYS A 225 -14.18 -6.48 2.44
C LYS A 225 -13.26 -7.62 1.99
N GLY A 226 -12.07 -7.28 1.51
CA GLY A 226 -11.04 -8.25 1.14
C GLY A 226 -10.74 -9.25 2.26
N VAL A 227 -10.42 -8.73 3.45
CA VAL A 227 -10.12 -9.52 4.64
C VAL A 227 -11.33 -10.39 5.04
N ALA A 228 -12.53 -9.80 5.10
CA ALA A 228 -13.75 -10.48 5.50
C ALA A 228 -14.07 -11.67 4.59
N MET A 229 -13.97 -11.50 3.26
CA MET A 229 -14.23 -12.58 2.31
C MET A 229 -13.25 -13.74 2.45
N ARG A 230 -11.94 -13.47 2.64
CA ARG A 230 -10.94 -14.52 2.80
C ARG A 230 -11.06 -15.23 4.14
N ALA A 231 -11.31 -14.48 5.22
CA ALA A 231 -11.54 -15.04 6.54
C ALA A 231 -12.74 -15.99 6.54
N LYS A 232 -13.86 -15.59 5.90
CA LYS A 232 -15.03 -16.46 5.70
C LYS A 232 -14.68 -17.69 4.88
N GLY A 233 -13.90 -17.54 3.81
CA GLY A 233 -13.41 -18.65 2.98
C GLY A 233 -12.54 -19.67 3.75
N LEU A 234 -11.84 -19.24 4.80
CA LEU A 234 -11.07 -20.09 5.71
C LEU A 234 -11.89 -20.62 6.90
N GLY A 235 -13.23 -20.49 6.85
CA GLY A 235 -14.14 -21.04 7.85
C GLY A 235 -14.30 -20.19 9.11
N ALA A 236 -13.89 -18.92 9.10
CA ALA A 236 -14.07 -18.03 10.25
C ALA A 236 -15.50 -17.48 10.35
N ASN A 237 -15.92 -17.21 11.58
CA ASN A 237 -17.17 -16.54 11.92
C ASN A 237 -16.97 -15.01 11.89
N VAL A 238 -17.00 -14.42 10.70
CA VAL A 238 -16.66 -12.99 10.50
C VAL A 238 -17.73 -12.05 11.06
N ILE A 239 -17.30 -11.03 11.79
CA ILE A 239 -18.10 -9.92 12.32
C ILE A 239 -17.54 -8.62 11.78
N ILE A 240 -18.40 -7.77 11.21
CA ILE A 240 -18.05 -6.46 10.68
C ILE A 240 -18.46 -5.38 11.69
N THR A 241 -17.62 -4.36 11.84
CA THR A 241 -18.01 -3.10 12.47
C THR A 241 -17.91 -1.98 11.43
N GLU A 242 -18.95 -1.15 11.32
CA GLU A 242 -18.98 -0.08 10.32
C GLU A 242 -19.77 1.16 10.78
N VAL A 243 -19.36 2.32 10.30
CA VAL A 243 -20.00 3.63 10.45
C VAL A 243 -20.80 4.05 9.21
N LYS A 244 -20.42 3.63 7.98
CA LYS A 244 -21.17 3.98 6.77
C LYS A 244 -22.38 3.04 6.59
N PRO A 245 -23.63 3.53 6.63
CA PRO A 245 -24.81 2.68 6.57
C PRO A 245 -24.87 1.80 5.32
N THR A 246 -24.46 2.33 4.16
CA THR A 246 -24.46 1.56 2.91
C THR A 246 -23.44 0.42 2.91
N ALA A 247 -22.28 0.59 3.56
CA ALA A 247 -21.27 -0.46 3.65
C ALA A 247 -21.68 -1.53 4.67
N ALA A 248 -22.25 -1.12 5.80
CA ALA A 248 -22.89 -2.02 6.76
C ALA A 248 -24.01 -2.86 6.11
N LEU A 249 -24.90 -2.22 5.34
CA LEU A 249 -25.97 -2.92 4.63
C LEU A 249 -25.40 -3.93 3.62
N LYS A 250 -24.40 -3.55 2.82
CA LYS A 250 -23.70 -4.47 1.91
C LYS A 250 -23.10 -5.66 2.66
N ALA A 251 -22.46 -5.45 3.81
CA ALA A 251 -21.91 -6.54 4.62
C ALA A 251 -22.99 -7.55 5.05
N THR A 252 -24.20 -7.08 5.41
CA THR A 252 -25.31 -7.99 5.74
C THR A 252 -25.78 -8.80 4.52
N LEU A 253 -25.83 -8.18 3.35
CA LEU A 253 -26.23 -8.85 2.10
C LEU A 253 -25.19 -9.87 1.61
N GLU A 254 -23.90 -9.66 1.94
CA GLU A 254 -22.82 -10.62 1.70
C GLU A 254 -22.74 -11.72 2.79
N GLY A 255 -23.67 -11.72 3.74
CA GLY A 255 -23.84 -12.74 4.77
C GLY A 255 -22.88 -12.61 5.94
N PHE A 256 -22.46 -11.38 6.29
CA PHE A 256 -21.68 -11.10 7.48
C PHE A 256 -22.56 -10.57 8.62
N ARG A 257 -22.18 -10.87 9.87
CA ARG A 257 -22.78 -10.22 11.05
C ARG A 257 -22.24 -8.80 11.16
N VAL A 258 -23.09 -7.81 11.43
CA VAL A 258 -22.67 -6.43 11.68
C VAL A 258 -22.96 -6.08 13.13
N MET A 259 -21.95 -5.58 13.84
CA MET A 259 -22.04 -5.23 15.26
C MET A 259 -21.31 -3.91 15.55
N LYS A 260 -21.66 -3.26 16.67
CA LYS A 260 -20.81 -2.20 17.23
C LYS A 260 -19.53 -2.82 17.79
N MET A 261 -18.40 -2.10 17.74
CA MET A 261 -17.13 -2.57 18.31
C MET A 261 -17.25 -2.88 19.81
N ASP A 262 -18.02 -2.08 20.56
CA ASP A 262 -18.34 -2.29 21.97
C ASP A 262 -18.90 -3.70 22.26
N ASP A 263 -19.66 -4.28 21.32
CA ASP A 263 -20.25 -5.60 21.46
C ASP A 263 -19.37 -6.69 20.82
N ALA A 264 -18.78 -6.40 19.66
CA ALA A 264 -17.87 -7.30 18.98
C ALA A 264 -16.62 -7.61 19.84
N ALA A 265 -16.13 -6.65 20.61
CA ALA A 265 -14.99 -6.81 21.54
C ALA A 265 -15.21 -7.91 22.58
N LYS A 266 -16.46 -8.18 22.98
CA LYS A 266 -16.80 -9.20 23.98
C LYS A 266 -16.70 -10.62 23.42
N VAL A 267 -16.83 -10.78 22.09
CA VAL A 267 -16.98 -12.08 21.42
C VAL A 267 -15.87 -12.39 20.42
N GLY A 268 -15.10 -11.40 19.98
CA GLY A 268 -14.02 -11.58 19.02
C GLY A 268 -12.84 -12.37 19.58
N ASP A 269 -12.26 -13.23 18.74
CA ASP A 269 -11.04 -13.99 19.00
C ASP A 269 -9.84 -13.35 18.30
N ILE A 270 -10.05 -12.79 17.09
CA ILE A 270 -9.06 -12.05 16.32
C ILE A 270 -9.70 -10.74 15.85
N PHE A 271 -8.99 -9.62 15.98
CA PHE A 271 -9.43 -8.30 15.58
C PHE A 271 -8.49 -7.73 14.53
N ILE A 272 -9.05 -7.32 13.40
CA ILE A 272 -8.32 -6.76 12.26
C ILE A 272 -8.91 -5.38 11.94
N THR A 273 -8.12 -4.32 12.12
CA THR A 273 -8.55 -2.95 11.79
C THR A 273 -8.16 -2.57 10.37
N ALA A 274 -9.10 -2.01 9.60
CA ALA A 274 -8.93 -1.65 8.20
C ALA A 274 -9.73 -0.38 7.84
N THR A 275 -9.73 0.62 8.73
CA THR A 275 -10.60 1.80 8.62
C THR A 275 -9.87 3.04 8.08
N GLY A 276 -8.55 3.13 8.26
CA GLY A 276 -7.78 4.36 8.05
C GLY A 276 -8.03 5.44 9.11
N VAL A 277 -8.72 5.13 10.22
CA VAL A 277 -9.14 6.08 11.25
C VAL A 277 -8.58 5.68 12.62
N LYS A 278 -8.20 6.67 13.43
CA LYS A 278 -7.65 6.42 14.78
C LYS A 278 -8.70 5.91 15.77
N ASP A 279 -8.23 5.32 16.87
CA ASP A 279 -9.04 5.00 18.06
C ASP A 279 -10.20 4.01 17.80
N ILE A 280 -9.99 3.02 16.93
CA ILE A 280 -10.95 1.95 16.66
C ILE A 280 -10.97 0.94 17.80
N ILE A 281 -9.78 0.53 18.28
CA ILE A 281 -9.62 -0.33 19.46
C ILE A 281 -8.98 0.49 20.57
N ILE A 282 -9.74 0.75 21.63
CA ILE A 282 -9.35 1.61 22.76
C ILE A 282 -9.47 0.87 24.10
N LYS A 283 -9.10 1.54 25.20
CA LYS A 283 -9.08 0.99 26.57
C LYS A 283 -10.30 0.15 26.93
N LYS A 284 -11.52 0.63 26.63
CA LYS A 284 -12.76 -0.07 26.99
C LYS A 284 -12.92 -1.41 26.25
N HIS A 285 -12.42 -1.51 25.01
CA HIS A 285 -12.48 -2.74 24.21
C HIS A 285 -11.51 -3.79 24.76
N PHE A 286 -10.25 -3.43 25.02
CA PHE A 286 -9.26 -4.34 25.61
C PHE A 286 -9.71 -4.93 26.95
N HIS A 287 -10.43 -4.15 27.77
CA HIS A 287 -10.92 -4.61 29.07
C HIS A 287 -11.90 -5.79 28.96
N VAL A 288 -12.75 -5.78 27.93
CA VAL A 288 -13.81 -6.78 27.73
C VAL A 288 -13.42 -7.93 26.80
N MET A 289 -12.28 -7.83 26.11
CA MET A 289 -11.77 -8.88 25.24
C MET A 289 -11.59 -10.21 25.97
N LYS A 290 -11.69 -11.30 25.20
CA LYS A 290 -11.41 -12.66 25.66
C LYS A 290 -9.95 -12.82 26.05
N GLU A 291 -9.70 -13.79 26.91
CA GLU A 291 -8.36 -14.29 27.14
C GLU A 291 -7.73 -14.79 25.83
N GLY A 292 -6.53 -14.30 25.52
CA GLY A 292 -5.78 -14.69 24.33
C GLY A 292 -6.27 -14.04 23.03
N ALA A 293 -7.04 -12.95 23.11
CA ALA A 293 -7.45 -12.21 21.92
C ALA A 293 -6.23 -11.68 21.14
N ILE A 294 -6.28 -11.81 19.82
CA ILE A 294 -5.24 -11.33 18.90
C ILE A 294 -5.73 -10.04 18.24
N VAL A 295 -4.90 -9.00 18.21
CA VAL A 295 -5.22 -7.73 17.56
C VAL A 295 -4.14 -7.35 16.56
N CYS A 296 -4.55 -6.93 15.37
CA CYS A 296 -3.66 -6.45 14.33
C CYS A 296 -4.35 -5.40 13.45
N ASN A 297 -3.53 -4.68 12.70
CA ASN A 297 -3.96 -3.60 11.83
C ASN A 297 -3.47 -3.88 10.42
N THR A 298 -4.32 -3.62 9.43
CA THR A 298 -3.92 -3.61 8.02
C THR A 298 -4.12 -2.24 7.36
N GLY A 299 -4.64 -1.26 8.08
CA GLY A 299 -4.65 0.14 7.64
C GLY A 299 -3.27 0.78 7.70
N HIS A 300 -3.12 1.90 7.01
CA HIS A 300 -1.80 2.48 6.68
C HIS A 300 -0.97 2.97 7.88
N TYR A 301 -1.59 3.43 8.97
CA TYR A 301 -0.89 3.93 10.17
C TYR A 301 -1.20 3.12 11.43
N ASP A 302 -0.31 3.16 12.41
CA ASP A 302 -0.41 2.48 13.72
C ASP A 302 -1.34 3.18 14.73
N CYS A 303 -2.35 3.91 14.23
CA CYS A 303 -3.25 4.71 15.05
C CYS A 303 -4.64 4.08 15.27
N GLU A 304 -5.00 3.05 14.51
CA GLU A 304 -6.31 2.39 14.64
C GLU A 304 -6.43 1.63 15.97
N ILE A 305 -5.31 1.07 16.45
CA ILE A 305 -5.19 0.36 17.70
C ILE A 305 -4.47 1.25 18.71
N ASN A 306 -5.15 1.68 19.76
CA ASN A 306 -4.57 2.58 20.75
C ASN A 306 -3.66 1.81 21.72
N LEU A 307 -2.40 1.62 21.33
CA LEU A 307 -1.40 0.92 22.13
C LEU A 307 -0.99 1.69 23.40
N THR A 308 -1.17 3.01 23.42
CA THR A 308 -0.97 3.83 24.63
C THR A 308 -1.99 3.47 25.71
N ASP A 309 -3.23 3.24 25.33
CA ASP A 309 -4.27 2.78 26.23
C ASP A 309 -4.06 1.34 26.68
N LEU A 310 -3.62 0.45 25.77
CA LEU A 310 -3.25 -0.91 26.12
C LEU A 310 -2.14 -0.93 27.18
N ALA A 311 -1.08 -0.15 26.98
CA ALA A 311 0.05 -0.07 27.90
C ALA A 311 -0.35 0.33 29.33
N LYS A 312 -1.36 1.20 29.49
CA LYS A 312 -1.89 1.58 30.82
C LYS A 312 -2.57 0.40 31.55
N LEU A 313 -3.14 -0.55 30.79
CA LEU A 313 -3.78 -1.75 31.30
C LEU A 313 -2.80 -2.90 31.53
N THR A 314 -1.62 -2.85 30.92
CA THR A 314 -0.61 -3.90 30.95
C THR A 314 0.13 -3.95 32.28
N LYS A 315 0.33 -5.17 32.78
CA LYS A 315 1.19 -5.53 33.90
C LYS A 315 2.60 -5.86 33.43
N SER A 316 2.73 -6.65 32.36
CA SER A 316 4.01 -6.99 31.74
C SER A 316 3.85 -7.25 30.25
N LYS A 317 4.91 -7.02 29.48
CA LYS A 317 4.99 -7.24 28.04
C LYS A 317 6.15 -8.18 27.74
N ARG A 318 5.96 -9.14 26.82
CA ARG A 318 7.07 -9.96 26.29
C ARG A 318 6.84 -10.28 24.82
N VAL A 319 7.93 -10.50 24.09
CA VAL A 319 7.90 -11.02 22.72
C VAL A 319 7.73 -12.53 22.79
N ILE A 320 6.74 -13.07 22.09
CA ILE A 320 6.47 -14.51 22.03
C ILE A 320 7.19 -15.14 20.84
N ARG A 321 7.19 -14.41 19.73
CA ARG A 321 7.89 -14.71 18.49
C ARG A 321 7.95 -13.43 17.65
N ASP A 322 8.63 -13.48 16.52
CA ASP A 322 8.70 -12.37 15.59
C ASP A 322 7.30 -11.84 15.26
N ASP A 323 7.16 -10.52 15.31
CA ASP A 323 5.92 -9.77 15.09
C ASP A 323 4.74 -10.14 16.01
N ASN A 324 4.98 -10.76 17.16
CA ASN A 324 3.94 -11.13 18.11
C ASN A 324 4.33 -10.82 19.56
N GLU A 325 3.66 -9.82 20.12
CA GLU A 325 3.88 -9.34 21.47
C GLU A 325 2.71 -9.69 22.39
N GLU A 326 2.99 -10.37 23.51
CA GLU A 326 2.02 -10.63 24.56
C GLU A 326 1.99 -9.47 25.56
N TYR A 327 0.79 -8.94 25.79
CA TYR A 327 0.47 -7.96 26.81
C TYR A 327 -0.36 -8.66 27.89
N LEU A 328 0.29 -8.99 29.02
CA LEU A 328 -0.41 -9.49 30.21
C LEU A 328 -1.07 -8.29 30.90
N LEU A 329 -2.38 -8.28 30.98
CA LEU A 329 -3.16 -7.22 31.60
C LEU A 329 -3.21 -7.36 33.13
N LYS A 330 -3.48 -6.24 33.83
CA LYS A 330 -3.65 -6.19 35.29
C LYS A 330 -4.79 -7.08 35.81
N ASN A 331 -5.78 -7.39 34.97
CA ASN A 331 -6.89 -8.30 35.30
C ASN A 331 -6.55 -9.79 35.03
N GLY A 332 -5.31 -10.11 34.65
CA GLY A 332 -4.84 -11.47 34.40
C GLY A 332 -5.04 -11.98 32.97
N LYS A 333 -5.80 -11.26 32.13
CA LYS A 333 -6.00 -11.64 30.72
C LYS A 333 -4.77 -11.30 29.87
N ARG A 334 -4.53 -12.05 28.79
CA ARG A 334 -3.50 -11.77 27.78
C ARG A 334 -4.12 -11.29 26.48
N ILE A 335 -3.48 -10.29 25.88
CA ILE A 335 -3.76 -9.79 24.53
C ILE A 335 -2.49 -9.91 23.70
N TYR A 336 -2.61 -10.40 22.47
CA TYR A 336 -1.50 -10.51 21.54
C TYR A 336 -1.60 -9.42 20.48
N VAL A 337 -0.57 -8.58 20.37
CA VAL A 337 -0.50 -7.51 19.36
C VAL A 337 0.47 -7.94 18.28
N LEU A 338 -0.01 -7.95 17.03
CA LEU A 338 0.82 -8.29 15.89
C LEU A 338 1.46 -7.05 15.28
N ALA A 339 2.70 -7.20 14.78
CA ALA A 339 3.42 -6.16 14.03
C ALA A 339 3.46 -4.78 14.73
N GLN A 340 3.44 -4.76 16.07
CA GLN A 340 3.39 -3.53 16.86
C GLN A 340 2.23 -2.57 16.46
N GLY A 341 1.13 -3.10 15.94
CA GLY A 341 -0.01 -2.30 15.46
C GLY A 341 0.19 -1.63 14.09
N ARG A 342 1.32 -1.85 13.41
CA ARG A 342 1.53 -1.46 12.01
C ARG A 342 0.89 -2.46 11.04
N LEU A 343 1.04 -2.23 9.74
CA LEU A 343 0.49 -3.08 8.68
C LEU A 343 0.99 -4.52 8.81
N VAL A 344 0.12 -5.40 9.31
CA VAL A 344 0.44 -6.79 9.63
C VAL A 344 0.85 -7.60 8.40
N ASN A 345 0.25 -7.31 7.24
CA ASN A 345 0.53 -8.01 6.01
C ASN A 345 1.95 -7.75 5.49
N LEU A 346 2.51 -6.57 5.73
CA LEU A 346 3.85 -6.19 5.29
C LEU A 346 4.91 -6.43 6.36
N ALA A 347 4.59 -6.14 7.62
CA ALA A 347 5.56 -6.30 8.70
C ALA A 347 5.73 -7.77 9.11
N ALA A 348 4.64 -8.55 9.16
CA ALA A 348 4.65 -9.94 9.61
C ALA A 348 4.57 -10.98 8.46
N ALA A 349 4.57 -10.52 7.21
CA ALA A 349 4.60 -11.38 6.03
C ALA A 349 5.34 -10.66 4.88
N GLU A 350 4.89 -10.83 3.64
CA GLU A 350 5.57 -10.31 2.44
C GLU A 350 4.78 -9.22 1.71
N GLY A 351 3.70 -8.72 2.32
CA GLY A 351 2.78 -7.80 1.67
C GLY A 351 1.94 -8.49 0.60
N HIS A 352 1.49 -7.69 -0.37
CA HIS A 352 0.65 -8.18 -1.46
C HIS A 352 1.46 -9.07 -2.41
N PRO A 353 0.88 -10.17 -2.95
CA PRO A 353 1.53 -10.97 -3.98
C PRO A 353 1.91 -10.13 -5.22
N SER A 354 3.00 -10.50 -5.88
CA SER A 354 3.51 -9.76 -7.05
C SER A 354 2.47 -9.66 -8.17
N GLU A 355 1.61 -10.68 -8.32
CA GLU A 355 0.58 -10.76 -9.35
C GLU A 355 -0.45 -9.62 -9.26
N VAL A 356 -0.72 -9.11 -8.06
CA VAL A 356 -1.65 -7.98 -7.86
C VAL A 356 -0.92 -6.65 -7.93
N MET A 357 0.31 -6.57 -7.40
CA MET A 357 1.13 -5.36 -7.48
C MET A 357 1.52 -5.00 -8.91
N ASP A 358 1.53 -5.98 -9.81
CA ASP A 358 1.73 -5.78 -11.25
C ASP A 358 0.85 -4.65 -11.84
N MET A 359 -0.44 -4.61 -11.48
CA MET A 359 -1.36 -3.60 -12.01
C MET A 359 -1.23 -2.26 -11.29
N SER A 360 -1.10 -2.26 -9.96
CA SER A 360 -0.84 -1.05 -9.17
C SER A 360 0.40 -0.33 -9.67
N PHE A 361 1.50 -1.07 -9.86
CA PHE A 361 2.76 -0.50 -10.31
C PHE A 361 2.79 -0.18 -11.81
N ALA A 362 2.01 -0.89 -12.64
CA ALA A 362 1.75 -0.46 -14.01
C ALA A 362 1.06 0.92 -14.05
N ASN A 363 0.08 1.16 -13.17
CA ASN A 363 -0.55 2.48 -13.04
C ASN A 363 0.42 3.55 -12.57
N GLN A 364 1.25 3.25 -11.57
CA GLN A 364 2.32 4.16 -11.13
C GLN A 364 3.23 4.53 -12.29
N PHE A 365 3.75 3.53 -13.00
CA PHE A 365 4.66 3.74 -14.12
C PHE A 365 4.01 4.57 -15.25
N MET A 366 2.79 4.22 -15.67
CA MET A 366 2.07 4.97 -16.71
C MET A 366 1.73 6.39 -16.29
N SER A 367 1.42 6.62 -15.02
CA SER A 367 1.12 7.96 -14.50
C SER A 367 2.37 8.85 -14.52
N GLN A 368 3.54 8.30 -14.19
CA GLN A 368 4.82 9.01 -14.31
C GLN A 368 5.16 9.34 -15.78
N LEU A 369 4.90 8.41 -16.71
CA LEU A 369 5.04 8.67 -18.15
C LEU A 369 4.14 9.83 -18.59
N ARG A 370 2.89 9.86 -18.11
CA ARG A 370 1.92 10.90 -18.45
C ARG A 370 2.38 12.27 -17.97
N LEU A 371 2.86 12.38 -16.72
CA LEU A 371 3.41 13.64 -16.19
C LEU A 371 4.60 14.12 -17.03
N ALA A 372 5.52 13.23 -17.36
CA ALA A 372 6.67 13.52 -18.21
C ALA A 372 6.25 13.94 -19.64
N GLU A 373 5.23 13.31 -20.21
CA GLU A 373 4.71 13.63 -21.54
C GLU A 373 4.05 15.01 -21.59
N VAL A 374 3.21 15.33 -20.59
CA VAL A 374 2.57 16.65 -20.47
C VAL A 374 3.64 17.74 -20.35
N HIS A 375 4.66 17.52 -19.52
CA HIS A 375 5.78 18.44 -19.38
C HIS A 375 6.58 18.62 -20.68
N LYS A 376 6.89 17.54 -21.41
CA LYS A 376 7.57 17.63 -22.73
C LYS A 376 6.79 18.41 -23.77
N LYS A 377 5.45 18.44 -23.67
CA LYS A 377 4.56 19.23 -24.51
C LYS A 377 4.51 20.72 -24.10
N GLY A 378 5.32 21.15 -23.14
CA GLY A 378 5.33 22.52 -22.63
C GLY A 378 4.08 22.88 -21.82
N LYS A 379 3.32 21.88 -21.37
CA LYS A 379 2.09 22.08 -20.58
C LYS A 379 2.39 21.90 -19.10
N ARG A 380 1.75 22.71 -18.26
CA ARG A 380 1.74 22.58 -16.81
C ARG A 380 0.32 22.24 -16.37
N LEU A 381 0.15 21.17 -15.60
CA LEU A 381 -1.12 20.86 -14.98
C LEU A 381 -1.36 21.78 -13.79
N GLU A 382 -2.63 22.09 -13.53
CA GLU A 382 -3.03 22.79 -12.30
C GLU A 382 -2.68 21.96 -11.07
N ASN A 383 -2.35 22.62 -9.97
CA ASN A 383 -2.02 21.98 -8.69
C ASN A 383 -3.28 21.41 -8.03
N ARG A 384 -3.71 20.25 -8.52
CA ARG A 384 -4.83 19.48 -7.96
C ARG A 384 -4.52 18.00 -8.01
N VAL A 385 -5.36 17.22 -7.34
CA VAL A 385 -5.32 15.75 -7.40
C VAL A 385 -6.16 15.30 -8.60
N TYR A 386 -5.55 14.56 -9.51
CA TYR A 386 -6.17 14.01 -10.72
C TYR A 386 -6.44 12.53 -10.56
N ASP A 387 -7.57 12.07 -11.09
CA ASP A 387 -7.85 10.65 -11.22
C ASP A 387 -7.16 10.07 -12.46
N ILE A 388 -6.94 8.76 -12.44
CA ILE A 388 -6.47 8.02 -13.61
C ILE A 388 -7.60 7.98 -14.65
N PRO A 389 -7.33 8.27 -15.94
CA PRO A 389 -8.34 8.14 -16.99
C PRO A 389 -8.78 6.69 -17.13
N ALA A 390 -10.08 6.46 -17.26
CA ALA A 390 -10.64 5.12 -17.47
C ALA A 390 -9.96 4.37 -18.64
N GLU A 391 -9.54 5.07 -19.69
CA GLU A 391 -8.82 4.45 -20.81
C GLU A 391 -7.49 3.80 -20.40
N GLN A 392 -6.70 4.45 -19.53
CA GLN A 392 -5.44 3.90 -19.03
C GLN A 392 -5.70 2.66 -18.17
N ASP A 393 -6.70 2.73 -17.31
CA ASP A 393 -7.08 1.65 -16.41
C ASP A 393 -7.54 0.41 -17.20
N GLN A 394 -8.42 0.62 -18.19
CA GLN A 394 -8.88 -0.41 -19.11
C GLN A 394 -7.75 -0.97 -19.99
N GLN A 395 -6.75 -0.15 -20.35
CA GLN A 395 -5.57 -0.64 -21.07
C GLN A 395 -4.77 -1.61 -20.19
N ILE A 396 -4.53 -1.29 -18.93
CA ILE A 396 -3.81 -2.16 -17.99
C ILE A 396 -4.55 -3.48 -17.80
N ALA A 397 -5.87 -3.43 -17.58
CA ALA A 397 -6.70 -4.62 -17.47
C ALA A 397 -6.63 -5.51 -18.73
N ARG A 398 -6.68 -4.92 -19.93
CA ARG A 398 -6.54 -5.66 -21.19
C ARG A 398 -5.17 -6.31 -21.33
N VAL A 399 -4.09 -5.62 -20.96
CA VAL A 399 -2.75 -6.20 -20.99
C VAL A 399 -2.68 -7.37 -20.01
N LYS A 400 -3.21 -7.23 -18.79
CA LYS A 400 -3.25 -8.32 -17.80
C LYS A 400 -3.98 -9.55 -18.32
N LEU A 401 -5.18 -9.37 -18.88
CA LEU A 401 -5.97 -10.46 -19.46
C LEU A 401 -5.22 -11.14 -20.60
N ALA A 402 -4.65 -10.36 -21.53
CA ALA A 402 -3.87 -10.90 -22.64
C ALA A 402 -2.65 -11.69 -22.17
N THR A 403 -1.92 -11.20 -21.15
CA THR A 403 -0.78 -11.92 -20.56
C THR A 403 -1.17 -13.22 -19.85
N ASN A 404 -2.43 -13.33 -19.43
CA ASN A 404 -3.00 -14.56 -18.87
C ASN A 404 -3.64 -15.47 -19.94
N GLY A 405 -3.53 -15.13 -21.22
CA GLY A 405 -4.18 -15.88 -22.31
C GLY A 405 -5.70 -15.74 -22.35
N ILE A 406 -6.27 -14.72 -21.69
CA ILE A 406 -7.71 -14.48 -21.61
C ILE A 406 -8.12 -13.46 -22.66
N SER A 407 -9.12 -13.82 -23.47
CA SER A 407 -9.77 -12.92 -24.43
C SER A 407 -11.17 -12.56 -23.93
N ILE A 408 -11.62 -11.35 -24.28
CA ILE A 408 -12.96 -10.84 -23.93
C ILE A 408 -13.65 -10.29 -25.19
N ASP A 409 -14.97 -10.24 -25.14
CA ASP A 409 -15.79 -9.68 -26.21
C ASP A 409 -15.53 -8.19 -26.44
N ARG A 410 -15.92 -7.72 -27.63
CA ARG A 410 -15.96 -6.29 -27.97
C ARG A 410 -17.34 -5.95 -28.48
N LEU A 411 -17.88 -4.83 -28.01
CA LEU A 411 -19.13 -4.31 -28.55
C LEU A 411 -19.00 -4.08 -30.07
N THR A 412 -19.96 -4.58 -30.83
CA THR A 412 -20.08 -4.26 -32.26
C THR A 412 -20.43 -2.78 -32.45
N PRO A 413 -20.20 -2.21 -33.64
CA PRO A 413 -20.62 -0.84 -33.94
C PRO A 413 -22.11 -0.60 -33.65
N GLU A 414 -22.96 -1.58 -33.93
CA GLU A 414 -24.41 -1.52 -33.68
C GLU A 414 -24.72 -1.50 -32.18
N GLN A 415 -24.04 -2.33 -31.38
CA GLN A 415 -24.22 -2.35 -29.92
C GLN A 415 -23.79 -1.03 -29.27
N LYS A 416 -22.70 -0.42 -29.76
CA LYS A 416 -22.28 0.92 -29.30
C LYS A 416 -23.31 1.98 -29.66
N LYS A 417 -23.81 1.95 -30.89
CA LYS A 417 -24.87 2.86 -31.33
C LYS A 417 -26.12 2.71 -30.46
N TYR A 418 -26.53 1.47 -30.15
CA TYR A 418 -27.68 1.20 -29.28
C TYR A 418 -27.50 1.77 -27.87
N MET A 419 -26.30 1.67 -27.28
CA MET A 419 -26.03 2.22 -25.95
C MET A 419 -26.14 3.75 -25.87
N ASP A 420 -25.87 4.44 -26.97
CA ASP A 420 -25.90 5.91 -27.06
C ASP A 420 -27.22 6.45 -27.65
N ASP A 421 -28.12 5.57 -28.10
CA ASP A 421 -29.40 5.94 -28.67
C ASP A 421 -30.48 6.04 -27.58
N TYR A 422 -30.74 7.26 -27.11
CA TYR A 422 -31.77 7.53 -26.10
C TYR A 422 -33.19 7.14 -26.53
N SER A 423 -33.42 6.97 -27.84
CA SER A 423 -34.70 6.51 -28.40
C SER A 423 -34.78 5.00 -28.53
N ALA A 424 -33.65 4.30 -28.39
CA ALA A 424 -33.59 2.86 -28.31
C ALA A 424 -33.97 2.41 -26.89
N GLY A 425 -35.26 2.28 -26.66
CA GLY A 425 -35.86 1.78 -25.44
C GLY A 425 -37.36 1.55 -25.66
N THR A 426 -37.99 0.72 -24.83
CA THR A 426 -39.45 0.53 -24.87
C THR A 426 -40.21 1.76 -24.37
#